data_AF-A0A2Z3GNN3-F1
#
_entry.id   AF-A0A2Z3GNN3-F1
#
_cell.length_a   1.000
_cell.length_b   1.000
_cell.length_c   1.000
_cell.angle_alpha   90.00
_cell.angle_beta   90.00
_cell.angle_gamma   90.00
#
_symmetry.space_group_name_H-M   'P 1'
#
loop_
_entity.id
_entity.type
_entity.pdbx_description
1 polymer ?
#
loop_
_entity_poly.entity_id
_entity_poly.type
_entity_poly.pdbx_seq_one_letter_code
_entity_poly.pdbx_strand_id
1 'polypeptide(L)'
;MSRPAKFLPLLLLAAAAQLACSRARERADGPAARGLVPLTRTAAAPAVNMAAVVGRSIDEVRRQLGPARALPAGFQDPVRRSGTDSTLAFQPLGLTVVASYDARTRRVFDLLVLGNDEDALMRRTGLLAEAPAYLLLPVFALNRSTQLVGLRIVPRG
;
A
#
# COMPACT_ATOMS: atom_id res chain seq x y z
N MET A 1 -33.18 -15.82 63.38
CA MET A 1 -32.20 -15.71 64.48
C MET A 1 -30.95 -16.50 64.12
N SER A 2 -29.82 -15.80 64.12
CA SER A 2 -28.44 -16.22 64.38
C SER A 2 -27.83 -17.44 63.68
N ARG A 3 -26.78 -17.19 62.89
CA ARG A 3 -25.56 -18.03 62.87
C ARG A 3 -24.30 -17.16 63.05
N PRO A 4 -23.24 -17.69 63.69
CA PRO A 4 -22.24 -16.93 64.43
C PRO A 4 -20.82 -16.97 63.84
N ALA A 5 -19.92 -16.24 64.53
CA ALA A 5 -18.45 -16.33 64.56
C ALA A 5 -17.70 -15.78 63.33
N LYS A 6 -17.09 -14.59 63.33
CA LYS A 6 -15.98 -14.01 64.14
C LYS A 6 -14.63 -14.77 64.08
N PHE A 7 -13.73 -14.16 63.29
CA PHE A 7 -12.27 -13.97 63.45
C PHE A 7 -11.31 -15.17 63.53
N LEU A 8 -10.36 -15.20 62.58
CA LEU A 8 -8.92 -15.42 62.79
C LEU A 8 -8.14 -14.98 61.52
N PRO A 9 -6.79 -14.86 61.49
CA PRO A 9 -6.12 -13.58 61.28
C PRO A 9 -5.11 -13.58 60.10
N LEU A 10 -4.67 -12.36 59.79
CA LEU A 10 -3.35 -11.93 59.32
C LEU A 10 -2.27 -13.02 59.07
N LEU A 11 -1.71 -13.08 57.85
CA LEU A 11 -0.25 -12.99 57.63
C LEU A 11 0.10 -12.80 56.14
N LEU A 12 0.80 -11.69 55.87
CA LEU A 12 1.57 -11.41 54.66
C LEU A 12 2.62 -12.51 54.41
N LEU A 13 2.90 -12.83 53.14
CA LEU A 13 4.28 -12.85 52.66
C LEU A 13 4.34 -12.89 51.12
N ALA A 14 5.24 -12.07 50.59
CA ALA A 14 5.53 -11.88 49.19
C ALA A 14 6.41 -13.00 48.60
N ALA A 15 6.22 -13.29 47.32
CA ALA A 15 7.32 -13.61 46.39
C ALA A 15 6.76 -13.59 44.95
N ALA A 16 6.87 -12.44 44.30
CA ALA A 16 6.66 -12.32 42.87
C ALA A 16 7.78 -13.04 42.12
N ALA A 17 7.38 -13.69 41.04
CA ALA A 17 8.21 -14.37 40.07
C ALA A 17 9.32 -13.47 39.51
N GLN A 18 10.44 -14.07 39.10
CA GLN A 18 10.78 -14.24 37.68
C GLN A 18 12.18 -14.87 37.56
N LEU A 19 12.22 -16.09 37.03
CA LEU A 19 13.41 -16.66 36.40
C LEU A 19 13.74 -15.80 35.17
N ALA A 20 14.84 -15.04 35.24
CA ALA A 20 15.40 -14.34 34.09
C ALA A 20 16.72 -15.01 33.68
N CYS A 21 16.74 -15.39 32.41
CA CYS A 21 17.71 -16.21 31.72
C CYS A 21 19.16 -15.67 31.76
N SER A 22 20.09 -16.62 31.67
CA SER A 22 21.52 -16.45 31.41
C SER A 22 21.87 -15.26 30.52
N ARG A 23 22.55 -14.26 31.09
CA ARG A 23 23.34 -13.29 30.32
C ARG A 23 24.65 -13.94 29.93
N ALA A 24 24.72 -14.50 28.72
CA ALA A 24 26.00 -14.73 28.06
C ALA A 24 26.64 -13.37 27.78
N ARG A 25 27.75 -13.09 28.46
CA ARG A 25 28.56 -11.89 28.25
C ARG A 25 29.65 -12.26 27.25
N GLU A 26 29.41 -12.07 25.96
CA GLU A 26 30.50 -12.07 24.98
C GLU A 26 31.30 -10.77 25.17
N ARG A 27 32.54 -10.97 25.62
CA ARG A 27 33.56 -9.93 25.69
C ARG A 27 34.19 -9.82 24.31
N ALA A 28 33.88 -8.75 23.59
CA ALA A 28 34.64 -8.33 22.42
C ALA A 28 35.28 -6.98 22.72
N ASP A 29 36.46 -7.01 23.33
CA ASP A 29 37.42 -5.91 23.28
C ASP A 29 38.17 -6.03 21.95
N GLY A 30 37.96 -5.07 21.04
CA GLY A 30 38.70 -4.96 19.79
C GLY A 30 38.51 -3.56 19.19
N PRO A 31 39.51 -2.66 19.28
CA PRO A 31 39.42 -1.35 18.67
C PRO A 31 39.68 -1.46 17.16
N ALA A 32 38.99 -0.62 16.39
CA ALA A 32 39.19 -0.36 14.96
C ALA A 32 38.62 -1.39 13.96
N ALA A 33 37.38 -1.15 13.53
CA ALA A 33 36.99 -1.34 12.13
C ALA A 33 36.05 -0.20 11.71
N ARG A 34 36.66 0.73 10.97
CA ARG A 34 36.11 1.71 10.02
C ARG A 34 34.59 1.71 9.83
N GLY A 35 34.02 2.89 9.98
CA GLY A 35 32.60 3.19 9.80
C GLY A 35 32.02 2.57 8.54
N LEU A 36 31.06 1.68 8.74
CA LEU A 36 30.04 1.37 7.75
C LEU A 36 29.09 2.56 7.74
N VAL A 37 29.33 3.50 6.84
CA VAL A 37 28.29 4.43 6.38
C VAL A 37 27.14 3.54 5.91
N PRO A 38 25.92 3.66 6.46
CA PRO A 38 24.77 3.02 5.85
C PRO A 38 24.71 3.51 4.41
N LEU A 39 24.87 2.62 3.44
CA LEU A 39 24.48 2.89 2.07
C LEU A 39 22.96 3.03 2.08
N THR A 40 22.48 4.19 2.51
CA THR A 40 21.12 4.64 2.31
C THR A 40 21.02 4.84 0.80
N ARG A 41 20.76 3.75 0.07
CA ARG A 41 20.38 3.81 -1.33
C ARG A 41 19.12 4.66 -1.33
N THR A 42 19.27 5.95 -1.59
CA THR A 42 18.16 6.91 -1.58
C THR A 42 17.19 6.40 -2.61
N ALA A 43 16.06 5.86 -2.15
CA ALA A 43 15.04 5.36 -3.06
C ALA A 43 14.69 6.52 -3.99
N ALA A 44 14.88 6.31 -5.30
CA ALA A 44 14.57 7.34 -6.28
C ALA A 44 13.12 7.78 -6.09
N ALA A 45 12.90 9.11 -6.09
CA ALA A 45 11.55 9.65 -5.98
C ALA A 45 10.69 9.08 -7.13
N PRO A 46 9.43 8.72 -6.86
CA PRO A 46 8.56 8.20 -7.90
C PRO A 46 8.34 9.27 -8.98
N ALA A 47 8.26 8.84 -10.24
CA ALA A 47 7.96 9.75 -11.34
C ALA A 47 6.58 10.40 -11.12
N VAL A 48 5.59 9.61 -10.72
CA VAL A 48 4.23 10.09 -10.43
C VAL A 48 3.82 9.55 -9.07
N ASN A 49 3.38 10.40 -8.14
CA ASN A 49 2.89 9.93 -6.84
C ASN A 49 1.43 9.49 -6.96
N MET A 50 1.20 8.25 -7.39
CA MET A 50 -0.15 7.71 -7.57
C MET A 50 -0.89 7.54 -6.25
N ALA A 51 -0.17 7.25 -5.15
CA ALA A 51 -0.77 7.13 -3.83
C ALA A 51 -1.51 8.39 -3.37
N ALA A 52 -1.05 9.59 -3.78
CA ALA A 52 -1.72 10.86 -3.47
C ALA A 52 -3.03 11.10 -4.26
N VAL A 53 -3.23 10.35 -5.36
CA VAL A 53 -4.35 10.47 -6.30
C VAL A 53 -5.48 9.50 -5.96
N VAL A 54 -5.18 8.42 -5.23
CA VAL A 54 -6.15 7.41 -4.81
C VAL A 54 -7.29 8.04 -4.00
N GLY A 55 -8.53 7.64 -4.30
CA GLY A 55 -9.73 8.07 -3.57
C GLY A 55 -10.20 9.48 -3.91
N ARG A 56 -9.51 10.18 -4.83
CA ARG A 56 -9.87 11.52 -5.28
C ARG A 56 -11.00 11.50 -6.31
N SER A 57 -11.68 12.63 -6.46
CA SER A 57 -12.62 12.86 -7.56
C SER A 57 -11.89 12.94 -8.89
N ILE A 58 -12.59 12.64 -10.00
CA ILE A 58 -11.98 12.69 -11.34
C ILE A 58 -11.48 14.10 -11.72
N ASP A 59 -12.05 15.15 -11.14
CA ASP A 59 -11.56 16.54 -11.29
C ASP A 59 -10.21 16.75 -10.60
N GLU A 60 -10.03 16.23 -9.40
CA GLU A 60 -8.75 16.24 -8.69
C GLU A 60 -7.71 15.39 -9.40
N VAL A 61 -8.09 14.20 -9.88
CA VAL A 61 -7.21 13.34 -10.69
C VAL A 61 -6.72 14.11 -11.92
N ARG A 62 -7.61 14.80 -12.65
CA ARG A 62 -7.22 15.63 -13.81
C ARG A 62 -6.27 16.77 -13.43
N ARG A 63 -6.45 17.41 -12.27
CA ARG A 63 -5.52 18.44 -11.79
C ARG A 63 -4.13 17.89 -11.50
N GLN A 64 -4.05 16.67 -10.98
CA GLN A 64 -2.78 16.04 -10.59
C GLN A 64 -2.07 15.34 -11.75
N LEU A 65 -2.82 14.64 -12.62
CA LEU A 65 -2.28 13.83 -13.72
C LEU A 65 -2.26 14.55 -15.07
N GLY A 66 -2.85 15.74 -15.15
CA GLY A 66 -2.96 16.54 -16.37
C GLY A 66 -4.25 16.26 -17.16
N PRO A 67 -4.35 16.82 -18.38
CA PRO A 67 -5.56 16.71 -19.18
C PRO A 67 -5.85 15.26 -19.57
N ALA A 68 -7.13 14.94 -19.70
CA ALA A 68 -7.56 13.66 -20.21
C ALA A 68 -7.13 13.50 -21.67
N ARG A 69 -6.84 12.26 -22.05
CA ARG A 69 -6.44 11.84 -23.40
C ARG A 69 -7.41 10.77 -23.91
N ALA A 70 -7.35 10.53 -25.22
CA ALA A 70 -8.00 9.37 -25.81
C ALA A 70 -7.48 8.09 -25.13
N LEU A 71 -8.38 7.11 -24.96
CA LEU A 71 -7.98 5.78 -24.52
C LEU A 71 -6.99 5.18 -25.53
N PRO A 72 -6.02 4.37 -25.07
CA PRO A 72 -5.13 3.65 -25.98
C PRO A 72 -5.94 2.83 -26.99
N ALA A 73 -5.48 2.79 -28.24
CA ALA A 73 -6.14 2.03 -29.28
C ALA A 73 -6.25 0.55 -28.88
N GLY A 74 -7.44 -0.03 -29.05
CA GLY A 74 -7.71 -1.43 -28.69
C GLY A 74 -7.72 -1.71 -27.18
N PHE A 75 -7.69 -0.69 -26.32
CA PHE A 75 -7.81 -0.88 -24.88
C PHE A 75 -9.15 -1.54 -24.55
N GLN A 76 -9.07 -2.70 -23.91
CA GLN A 76 -10.19 -3.38 -23.29
C GLN A 76 -9.81 -3.64 -21.84
N ASP A 77 -10.65 -3.22 -20.91
CA ASP A 77 -10.43 -3.47 -19.50
C ASP A 77 -10.78 -4.95 -19.18
N PRO A 78 -9.79 -5.79 -18.85
CA PRO A 78 -10.00 -7.22 -18.62
C PRO A 78 -10.80 -7.50 -17.33
N VAL A 79 -10.88 -6.54 -16.40
CA VAL A 79 -11.55 -6.72 -15.10
C VAL A 79 -12.54 -5.57 -14.85
N ARG A 80 -13.19 -5.10 -15.92
CA ARG A 80 -14.13 -3.97 -15.85
C ARG A 80 -15.21 -4.25 -14.80
N ARG A 81 -15.32 -3.36 -13.82
CA ARG A 81 -16.32 -3.47 -12.75
C ARG A 81 -17.69 -3.05 -13.24
N SER A 82 -18.71 -3.85 -12.90
CA SER A 82 -20.12 -3.46 -13.00
C SER A 82 -20.36 -2.17 -12.20
N GLY A 83 -21.06 -1.20 -12.81
CA GLY A 83 -21.27 0.14 -12.23
C GLY A 83 -20.23 1.19 -12.61
N THR A 84 -19.20 0.84 -13.39
CA THR A 84 -18.32 1.84 -14.02
C THR A 84 -19.04 2.49 -15.20
N ASP A 85 -19.59 3.67 -14.96
CA ASP A 85 -20.35 4.41 -15.99
C ASP A 85 -19.42 5.17 -16.96
N SER A 86 -18.17 5.46 -16.59
CA SER A 86 -17.23 6.20 -17.46
C SER A 86 -15.75 5.92 -17.19
N THR A 87 -14.93 6.24 -18.20
CA THR A 87 -13.48 6.03 -18.17
C THR A 87 -12.73 7.21 -18.81
N LEU A 88 -11.63 7.64 -18.20
CA LEU A 88 -10.68 8.60 -18.79
C LEU A 88 -9.26 8.06 -18.76
N ALA A 89 -8.46 8.42 -19.76
CA ALA A 89 -7.03 8.13 -19.78
C ALA A 89 -6.20 9.39 -19.50
N PHE A 90 -5.05 9.21 -18.88
CA PHE A 90 -4.05 10.23 -18.59
C PHE A 90 -2.68 9.69 -18.99
N GLN A 91 -1.74 10.60 -19.27
CA GLN A 91 -0.37 10.20 -19.60
C GLN A 91 0.69 11.02 -18.85
N PRO A 92 0.69 11.00 -17.50
CA PRO A 92 1.69 11.71 -16.72
C PRO A 92 3.07 11.06 -16.90
N LEU A 93 4.05 11.84 -17.35
CA LEU A 93 5.47 11.44 -17.43
C LEU A 93 5.69 10.07 -18.12
N GLY A 94 4.95 9.84 -19.20
CA GLY A 94 5.04 8.62 -20.01
C GLY A 94 4.44 7.36 -19.38
N LEU A 95 3.71 7.47 -18.26
CA LEU A 95 2.87 6.40 -17.72
C LEU A 95 1.46 6.54 -18.28
N THR A 96 0.86 5.45 -18.77
CA THR A 96 -0.56 5.48 -19.14
C THR A 96 -1.39 5.08 -17.93
N VAL A 97 -2.29 5.97 -17.52
CA VAL A 97 -3.19 5.76 -16.38
C VAL A 97 -4.62 5.85 -16.86
N VAL A 98 -5.43 4.84 -16.57
CA VAL A 98 -6.85 4.79 -16.89
C VAL A 98 -7.64 4.92 -15.59
N ALA A 99 -8.57 5.86 -15.50
CA ALA A 99 -9.42 6.05 -14.34
C ALA A 99 -10.85 5.58 -14.64
N SER A 100 -11.36 4.68 -13.82
CA SER A 100 -12.76 4.23 -13.82
C SER A 100 -13.54 5.07 -12.82
N TYR A 101 -14.63 5.70 -13.22
CA TYR A 101 -15.35 6.63 -12.35
C TYR A 101 -16.86 6.69 -12.63
N ASP A 102 -17.60 7.20 -11.65
CA ASP A 102 -19.01 7.53 -11.77
C ASP A 102 -19.20 8.90 -12.42
N ALA A 103 -19.88 8.96 -13.57
CA ALA A 103 -20.09 10.20 -14.30
C ALA A 103 -20.96 11.22 -13.54
N ARG A 104 -21.89 10.74 -12.71
CA ARG A 104 -22.84 11.55 -11.93
C ARG A 104 -22.18 12.08 -10.66
N THR A 105 -21.56 11.21 -9.87
CA THR A 105 -20.96 11.60 -8.58
C THR A 105 -19.52 12.08 -8.68
N ARG A 106 -18.89 11.95 -9.85
CA ARG A 106 -17.48 12.30 -10.12
C ARG A 106 -16.47 11.48 -9.28
N ARG A 107 -16.92 10.42 -8.58
CA ARG A 107 -16.09 9.57 -7.74
C ARG A 107 -15.32 8.54 -8.57
N VAL A 108 -14.02 8.43 -8.34
CA VAL A 108 -13.16 7.41 -8.97
C VAL A 108 -13.29 6.10 -8.18
N PHE A 109 -13.60 5.03 -8.90
CA PHE A 109 -13.67 3.67 -8.34
C PHE A 109 -12.31 3.00 -8.29
N ASP A 110 -11.51 3.18 -9.34
CA ASP A 110 -10.16 2.64 -9.43
C ASP A 110 -9.32 3.41 -10.46
N LEU A 111 -8.02 3.18 -10.36
CA LEU A 111 -7.02 3.62 -11.32
C LEU A 111 -6.30 2.37 -11.84
N LEU A 112 -6.06 2.29 -13.14
CA LEU A 112 -5.28 1.24 -13.78
C LEU A 112 -4.05 1.87 -14.43
N VAL A 113 -2.87 1.54 -13.93
CA VAL A 113 -1.60 1.94 -14.53
C VAL A 113 -1.15 0.83 -15.47
N LEU A 114 -1.04 1.14 -16.76
CA LEU A 114 -0.66 0.14 -17.77
C LEU A 114 0.85 -0.07 -17.82
N GLY A 115 1.25 -1.33 -17.95
CA GLY A 115 2.63 -1.77 -18.06
C GLY A 115 2.75 -3.27 -17.79
N ASN A 116 3.88 -3.85 -18.18
CA ASN A 116 4.13 -5.30 -18.14
C ASN A 116 5.17 -5.71 -17.08
N ASP A 117 5.63 -4.76 -16.26
CA ASP A 117 6.61 -4.96 -15.20
C ASP A 117 6.09 -4.32 -13.91
N GLU A 118 5.66 -5.15 -12.96
CA GLU A 118 5.07 -4.72 -11.68
C GLU A 118 6.04 -3.88 -10.86
N ASP A 119 7.29 -4.32 -10.71
CA ASP A 119 8.30 -3.61 -9.91
C ASP A 119 8.62 -2.24 -10.51
N ALA A 120 8.75 -2.16 -11.84
CA ALA A 120 8.96 -0.89 -12.52
C ALA A 120 7.76 0.05 -12.35
N LEU A 121 6.54 -0.48 -12.44
CA LEU A 121 5.33 0.30 -12.20
C LEU A 121 5.29 0.81 -10.76
N MET A 122 5.49 -0.04 -9.75
CA MET A 122 5.48 0.35 -8.34
C MET A 122 6.51 1.43 -8.05
N ARG A 123 7.76 1.28 -8.51
CA ARG A 123 8.82 2.30 -8.34
C ARG A 123 8.45 3.63 -8.99
N ARG A 124 7.96 3.61 -10.23
CA ARG A 124 7.63 4.85 -10.97
C ARG A 124 6.39 5.55 -10.42
N THR A 125 5.49 4.83 -9.78
CA THR A 125 4.21 5.33 -9.26
C THR A 125 4.21 5.62 -7.76
N GLY A 126 5.27 5.23 -7.06
CA GLY A 126 5.36 5.37 -5.61
C GLY A 126 4.32 4.53 -4.86
N LEU A 127 3.84 3.45 -5.50
CA LEU A 127 2.87 2.55 -4.90
C LEU A 127 3.56 1.53 -3.99
N LEU A 128 2.88 1.17 -2.91
CA LEU A 128 3.33 0.18 -1.93
C LEU A 128 2.34 -0.99 -1.92
N ALA A 129 2.85 -2.22 -1.91
CA ALA A 129 2.02 -3.42 -1.92
C ALA A 129 1.05 -3.48 -0.72
N GLU A 130 1.54 -3.05 0.44
CA GLU A 130 0.82 -3.09 1.72
C GLU A 130 0.35 -1.71 2.19
N ALA A 131 -0.16 -0.89 1.26
CA ALA A 131 -0.67 0.42 1.63
C ALA A 131 -2.00 0.32 2.41
N PRO A 132 -2.19 1.10 3.48
CA PRO A 132 -3.45 1.10 4.23
C PRO A 132 -4.62 1.75 3.49
N ALA A 133 -4.34 2.60 2.50
CA ALA A 133 -5.35 3.40 1.79
C ALA A 133 -5.86 2.77 0.48
N TYR A 134 -5.24 1.69 0.00
CA TYR A 134 -5.62 1.05 -1.26
C TYR A 134 -5.26 -0.43 -1.32
N LEU A 135 -5.84 -1.12 -2.30
CA LEU A 135 -5.47 -2.45 -2.74
C LEU A 135 -4.76 -2.32 -4.09
N LEU A 136 -3.62 -2.99 -4.24
CA LEU A 136 -2.97 -3.21 -5.53
C LEU A 136 -3.35 -4.59 -6.04
N LEU A 137 -3.86 -4.63 -7.27
CA LEU A 137 -4.27 -5.86 -7.94
C LEU A 137 -3.51 -5.95 -9.27
N PRO A 138 -2.69 -6.99 -9.50
CA PRO A 138 -2.11 -7.22 -10.80
C PRO A 138 -3.22 -7.54 -11.80
N VAL A 139 -3.12 -6.95 -12.99
CA VAL A 139 -4.09 -7.14 -14.06
C VAL A 139 -3.42 -7.89 -15.18
N PHE A 140 -3.99 -9.03 -15.57
CA PHE A 140 -3.48 -9.89 -16.64
C PHE A 140 -4.33 -9.80 -17.90
N ALA A 141 -3.75 -10.11 -19.05
CA ALA A 141 -4.47 -10.13 -20.32
C ALA A 141 -5.57 -11.22 -20.34
N LEU A 142 -6.73 -10.92 -20.92
CA LEU A 142 -7.88 -11.85 -21.00
C LEU A 142 -7.52 -13.22 -21.61
N ASN A 143 -6.68 -13.20 -22.65
CA ASN A 143 -6.33 -14.41 -23.41
C ASN A 143 -4.99 -15.02 -22.97
N ARG A 144 -4.32 -14.43 -21.96
CA ARG A 144 -2.99 -14.85 -21.48
C ARG A 144 -2.85 -14.50 -20.00
N SER A 145 -3.25 -15.42 -19.12
CA SER A 145 -3.31 -15.22 -17.67
C SER A 145 -1.96 -14.96 -17.00
N THR A 146 -0.84 -15.22 -17.68
CA THR A 146 0.52 -14.96 -17.18
C THR A 146 1.10 -13.62 -17.67
N GLN A 147 0.41 -12.95 -18.61
CA GLN A 147 0.90 -11.69 -19.16
C GLN A 147 0.31 -10.51 -18.38
N LEU A 148 1.14 -9.89 -17.53
CA LEU A 148 0.80 -8.65 -16.84
C LEU A 148 0.55 -7.52 -17.87
N VAL A 149 -0.53 -6.79 -17.69
CA VAL A 149 -0.90 -5.61 -18.51
C VAL A 149 -0.99 -4.33 -17.69
N GLY A 150 -1.03 -4.44 -16.36
CA GLY A 150 -0.94 -3.28 -15.49
C GLY A 150 -1.19 -3.60 -14.02
N LEU A 151 -1.20 -2.54 -13.21
CA LEU A 151 -1.59 -2.57 -11.81
C LEU A 151 -2.87 -1.77 -11.61
N ARG A 152 -3.90 -2.40 -11.06
CA ARG A 152 -5.12 -1.73 -10.64
C ARG A 152 -4.98 -1.31 -9.18
N ILE A 153 -5.31 -0.06 -8.92
CA ILE A 153 -5.31 0.56 -7.60
C ILE A 153 -6.75 0.84 -7.22
N VAL A 154 -7.24 0.16 -6.19
CA VAL A 154 -8.60 0.31 -5.68
C VAL A 154 -8.52 0.98 -4.31
N PRO A 155 -9.15 2.14 -4.07
CA PRO A 155 -9.20 2.75 -2.75
C PRO A 155 -9.79 1.79 -1.70
N ARG A 156 -9.23 1.80 -0.48
CA ARG A 156 -9.84 1.17 0.70
C ARG A 156 -10.71 2.22 1.37
N GLY A 157 -12.01 2.21 1.10
CA GLY A 157 -12.96 3.18 1.65
C GLY A 157 -14.26 3.22 0.86
#